data_AF-A0A5N8VR46-F1
#
_entry.id   AF-A0A5N8VR46-F1
#
_cell.length_a   1.000
_cell.length_b   1.000
_cell.length_c   1.000
_cell.angle_alpha   90.00
_cell.angle_beta   90.00
_cell.angle_gamma   90.00
#
_symmetry.space_group_name_H-M   'P 1'
#
loop_
_entity.id
_entity.type
_entity.pdbx_description
1 polymer ?
#
loop_
_entity_poly.entity_id
_entity_poly.type
_entity_poly.pdbx_seq_one_letter_code
_entity_poly.pdbx_strand_id
1 'polypeptide(L)'
;MASHLRSRPGFGQRAFLLTTAAISLTGWTVHATALYRRLEKKDPLTGLLRRDAYTARARRILARHGDDVAVVWVDADHFKDINDNLGHPAGDTILAAFGARLTAWAGPRAATGRLGGDEFAVVLELSAGRRTHRLAQLVRMLHTPPAPTTGGPAAPPTSTRSAP
;
A
#
# COMPACT_ATOMS: atom_id res chain seq x y z
N MET A 1 -59.24 50.49 -17.04
CA MET A 1 -59.27 49.01 -16.97
C MET A 1 -57.84 48.49 -17.14
N ALA A 2 -57.10 48.37 -16.04
CA ALA A 2 -55.71 47.92 -16.04
C ALA A 2 -55.62 46.41 -15.83
N SER A 3 -55.11 45.70 -16.84
CA SER A 3 -54.80 44.28 -16.79
C SER A 3 -53.35 44.13 -16.31
N HIS A 4 -53.16 43.63 -15.10
CA HIS A 4 -51.85 43.28 -14.54
C HIS A 4 -51.61 41.78 -14.73
N LEU A 5 -50.88 41.41 -15.78
CA LEU A 5 -50.27 40.09 -15.93
C LEU A 5 -49.11 39.96 -14.94
N ARG A 6 -49.31 39.23 -13.84
CA ARG A 6 -48.22 38.79 -12.96
C ARG A 6 -47.52 37.59 -13.60
N SER A 7 -46.29 37.77 -14.05
CA SER A 7 -45.37 36.66 -14.32
C SER A 7 -44.96 36.03 -12.98
N ARG A 8 -45.07 34.70 -12.87
CA ARG A 8 -44.52 33.95 -11.72
C ARG A 8 -43.10 33.50 -12.08
N PRO A 9 -42.04 33.99 -11.43
CA PRO A 9 -40.71 33.41 -11.58
C PRO A 9 -40.58 32.29 -10.55
N GLY A 10 -40.20 31.07 -10.94
CA GLY A 10 -40.08 30.02 -9.92
C GLY A 10 -39.43 28.68 -10.26
N PHE A 11 -39.13 28.38 -11.52
CA PHE A 11 -38.61 27.04 -11.87
C PHE A 11 -37.11 27.02 -12.23
N GLY A 12 -36.58 28.03 -12.96
CA GLY A 12 -35.20 28.01 -13.44
C GLY A 12 -34.11 28.25 -12.38
N GLN A 13 -34.32 29.19 -11.46
CA GLN A 13 -33.30 29.55 -10.46
C GLN A 13 -33.08 28.47 -9.38
N ARG A 14 -34.13 27.72 -9.02
CA ARG A 14 -34.04 26.66 -8.00
C ARG A 14 -33.30 25.43 -8.51
N ALA A 15 -33.51 25.05 -9.78
CA ALA A 15 -32.79 23.94 -10.40
C ALA A 15 -31.28 24.24 -10.56
N PHE A 16 -30.92 25.49 -10.85
CA PHE A 16 -29.52 25.91 -11.02
C PHE A 16 -28.72 25.96 -9.69
N LEU A 17 -29.40 26.32 -8.58
CA LEU A 17 -28.80 26.30 -7.24
C LEU A 17 -28.57 24.88 -6.72
N LEU A 18 -29.44 23.93 -7.09
CA LEU A 18 -29.29 22.52 -6.68
C LEU A 18 -28.10 21.83 -7.36
N THR A 19 -27.79 22.17 -8.61
CA THR A 19 -26.67 21.55 -9.35
C THR A 19 -25.30 22.09 -8.95
N THR A 20 -25.19 23.40 -8.67
CA THR A 20 -23.92 23.99 -8.18
C THR A 20 -23.58 23.51 -6.76
N ALA A 21 -24.58 23.42 -5.87
CA ALA A 21 -24.38 22.83 -4.54
C ALA A 21 -23.93 21.36 -4.61
N ALA A 22 -24.43 20.58 -5.57
CA ALA A 22 -24.01 19.19 -5.78
C ALA A 22 -22.54 19.08 -6.21
N ILE A 23 -22.07 19.93 -7.14
CA ILE A 23 -20.65 19.92 -7.59
C ILE A 23 -19.70 20.29 -6.45
N SER A 24 -20.04 21.31 -5.65
CA SER A 24 -19.24 21.70 -4.48
C SER A 24 -19.21 20.60 -3.42
N LEU A 25 -20.34 19.90 -3.20
CA LEU A 25 -20.41 18.79 -2.25
C LEU A 25 -19.58 17.60 -2.73
N THR A 26 -19.64 17.24 -4.01
CA THR A 26 -18.81 16.17 -4.58
C THR A 26 -17.32 16.53 -4.56
N GLY A 27 -16.97 17.78 -4.84
CA GLY A 27 -15.59 18.26 -4.72
C GLY A 27 -15.08 18.16 -3.27
N TRP A 28 -15.91 18.57 -2.29
CA TRP A 28 -15.56 18.48 -0.88
C TRP A 28 -15.41 17.03 -0.40
N THR A 29 -16.29 16.11 -0.82
CA THR A 29 -16.18 14.68 -0.43
C THR A 29 -14.93 14.02 -1.02
N VAL A 30 -14.58 14.30 -2.27
CA VAL A 30 -13.33 13.82 -2.88
C VAL A 30 -12.11 14.40 -2.17
N HIS A 31 -12.14 15.69 -1.83
CA HIS A 31 -11.06 16.32 -1.11
C HIS A 31 -10.90 15.76 0.32
N ALA A 32 -12.00 15.61 1.04
CA ALA A 32 -12.00 15.04 2.39
C ALA A 32 -11.47 13.60 2.39
N THR A 33 -11.92 12.76 1.45
CA THR A 33 -11.42 11.37 1.33
C THR A 33 -9.94 11.32 0.99
N ALA A 34 -9.45 12.20 0.12
CA ALA A 34 -8.02 12.31 -0.19
C ALA A 34 -7.20 12.75 1.04
N LEU A 35 -7.71 13.69 1.85
CA LEU A 35 -7.09 14.08 3.11
C LEU A 35 -7.07 12.92 4.11
N TYR A 36 -8.19 12.21 4.28
CA TYR A 36 -8.26 11.05 5.17
C TYR A 36 -7.25 9.97 4.79
N ARG A 37 -7.12 9.64 3.49
CA ARG A 37 -6.11 8.68 3.01
C ARG A 37 -4.67 9.12 3.29
N ARG A 38 -4.39 10.43 3.29
CA ARG A 38 -3.08 10.99 3.66
C ARG A 38 -2.80 10.91 5.17
N LEU A 39 -3.84 10.94 6.00
CA LEU A 39 -3.72 10.82 7.46
C LEU A 39 -3.52 9.37 7.93
N GLU A 40 -3.92 8.40 7.12
CA GLU A 40 -3.68 6.99 7.40
C GLU A 40 -2.18 6.67 7.39
N LYS A 41 -1.67 6.21 8.53
CA LYS A 41 -0.24 5.94 8.75
C LYS A 41 0.24 4.64 8.11
N LYS A 42 -0.67 3.74 7.74
CA LYS A 42 -0.34 2.40 7.22
C LYS A 42 -0.88 2.20 5.80
N ASP A 43 -0.09 1.55 4.98
CA ASP A 43 -0.49 1.09 3.65
C ASP A 43 -1.49 -0.07 3.77
N PRO A 44 -2.68 0.01 3.15
CA PRO A 44 -3.73 -1.00 3.28
C PRO A 44 -3.38 -2.32 2.60
N LEU A 45 -2.53 -2.30 1.56
CA LEU A 45 -2.13 -3.51 0.83
C LEU A 45 -1.13 -4.34 1.65
N THR A 46 -0.13 -3.68 2.22
CA THR A 46 1.00 -4.36 2.86
C THR A 46 0.98 -4.32 4.39
N GLY A 47 0.14 -3.46 4.99
CA GLY A 47 0.09 -3.21 6.43
C GLY A 47 1.28 -2.42 6.99
N LEU A 48 2.24 -2.06 6.14
CA LEU A 48 3.46 -1.33 6.51
C LEU A 48 3.20 0.15 6.73
N LEU A 49 4.14 0.86 7.36
CA LEU A 49 4.03 2.31 7.50
C LEU A 49 4.15 2.99 6.14
N ARG A 50 3.34 4.02 5.88
CA ARG A 50 3.57 4.93 4.76
C ARG A 50 4.79 5.82 5.05
N ARG A 51 5.35 6.43 4.00
CA ARG A 51 6.57 7.26 4.03
C ARG A 51 6.67 8.17 5.26
N ASP A 52 5.70 9.05 5.50
CA ASP A 52 5.76 10.02 6.60
C ASP A 52 5.82 9.34 7.99
N ALA A 53 5.01 8.31 8.19
CA ALA A 53 4.96 7.56 9.44
C ALA A 53 6.23 6.74 9.66
N TYR A 54 6.77 6.14 8.60
CA TYR A 54 8.06 5.44 8.62
C TYR A 54 9.19 6.40 8.98
N THR A 55 9.32 7.53 8.28
CA THR A 55 10.38 8.51 8.51
C THR A 55 10.35 9.05 9.94
N ALA A 56 9.16 9.37 10.46
CA ALA A 56 8.99 9.80 11.84
C ALA A 56 9.39 8.72 12.86
N ARG A 57 9.17 7.44 12.56
CA ARG A 57 9.59 6.33 13.42
C ARG A 57 11.09 6.05 13.30
N ALA A 58 11.66 6.12 12.10
CA ALA A 58 13.09 5.94 11.83
C ALA A 58 13.93 6.98 12.58
N ARG A 59 13.56 8.26 12.51
CA ARG A 59 14.22 9.33 13.27
C ARG A 59 14.25 9.03 14.78
N ARG A 60 13.16 8.52 15.34
CA ARG A 60 13.08 8.14 16.76
C ARG A 60 13.93 6.91 17.11
N ILE A 61 14.15 5.98 16.19
CA ILE A 61 15.01 4.82 16.42
C ILE A 61 16.48 5.25 16.33
N LEU A 62 16.84 6.00 15.29
CA LEU A 62 18.19 6.57 15.12
C LEU A 62 18.61 7.40 16.33
N ALA A 63 17.75 8.31 16.79
CA ALA A 63 18.04 9.14 17.96
C ALA A 63 18.21 8.36 19.27
N ARG A 64 17.66 7.14 19.38
CA ARG A 64 17.73 6.32 20.59
C ARG A 64 18.92 5.37 20.64
N HIS A 65 19.35 4.87 19.49
CA HIS A 65 20.33 3.77 19.41
C HIS A 65 21.63 4.14 18.69
N GLY A 66 21.73 5.36 18.13
CA GLY A 66 22.97 5.86 17.53
C GLY A 66 23.50 4.95 16.42
N ASP A 67 24.77 4.56 16.52
CA ASP A 67 25.50 3.79 15.50
C ASP A 67 25.10 2.31 15.41
N ASP A 68 24.35 1.80 16.40
CA ASP A 68 23.80 0.44 16.40
C ASP A 68 22.48 0.33 15.64
N VAL A 69 22.23 1.22 14.67
CA VAL A 69 21.04 1.20 13.81
C VAL A 69 21.44 0.98 12.36
N ALA A 70 20.66 0.18 11.65
CA ALA A 70 20.70 0.10 10.20
C ALA A 70 19.39 0.61 9.59
N VAL A 71 19.52 1.36 8.49
CA VAL A 71 18.42 1.65 7.58
C VAL A 71 18.68 0.85 6.31
N VAL A 72 17.72 0.02 5.93
CA VAL A 72 17.78 -0.79 4.71
C VAL A 72 16.67 -0.30 3.79
N TRP A 73 17.05 0.06 2.57
CA TRP A 73 16.13 0.40 1.50
C TRP A 73 16.15 -0.73 0.47
N VAL A 74 14.97 -1.13 0.01
CA VAL A 74 14.77 -2.31 -0.83
C VAL A 74 13.79 -1.92 -1.93
N ASP A 75 14.14 -2.25 -3.17
CA ASP A 75 13.25 -2.14 -4.32
C ASP A 75 12.84 -3.55 -4.77
N ALA A 76 11.60 -3.73 -5.22
CA ALA A 76 11.17 -5.01 -5.76
C ALA A 76 11.53 -5.10 -7.26
N ASP A 77 12.65 -5.75 -7.56
CA ASP A 77 13.13 -5.92 -8.93
C ASP A 77 12.05 -6.49 -9.87
N HIS A 78 11.97 -5.95 -11.09
CA HIS A 78 11.06 -6.42 -12.15
C HIS A 78 9.56 -6.42 -11.79
N PHE A 79 9.13 -5.65 -10.78
CA PHE A 79 7.71 -5.62 -10.37
C PHE A 79 6.75 -5.20 -11.50
N LYS A 80 7.19 -4.32 -12.38
CA LYS A 80 6.43 -3.93 -13.57
C LYS A 80 6.18 -5.10 -14.53
N ASP A 81 7.21 -5.90 -14.81
CA ASP A 81 7.10 -7.06 -15.70
C ASP A 81 6.11 -8.10 -15.16
N ILE A 82 6.04 -8.25 -13.84
CA ILE A 82 5.06 -9.11 -13.19
C ILE A 82 3.64 -8.59 -13.42
N ASN A 83 3.40 -7.29 -13.20
CA ASN A 83 2.08 -6.70 -13.44
C ASN A 83 1.66 -6.81 -14.90
N ASP A 84 2.60 -6.61 -15.83
CA ASP A 84 2.33 -6.66 -17.27
C ASP A 84 1.99 -8.09 -17.73
N ASN A 85 2.60 -9.13 -17.11
CA ASN A 85 2.39 -10.53 -17.49
C ASN A 85 1.27 -11.25 -16.71
N LEU A 86 1.09 -10.93 -15.42
CA LEU A 86 0.19 -11.65 -14.50
C LEU A 86 -0.96 -10.77 -13.97
N GLY A 87 -0.96 -9.48 -14.29
CA GLY A 87 -1.97 -8.52 -13.86
C GLY A 87 -1.73 -7.97 -12.46
N HIS A 88 -2.36 -6.82 -12.18
CA HIS A 88 -2.27 -6.12 -10.90
C HIS A 88 -2.62 -6.96 -9.65
N PRO A 89 -3.62 -7.87 -9.66
CA PRO A 89 -3.92 -8.68 -8.48
C PRO A 89 -2.76 -9.61 -8.07
N ALA A 90 -1.99 -10.11 -9.05
CA ALA A 90 -0.80 -10.90 -8.78
C ALA A 90 0.31 -10.04 -8.16
N GLY A 91 0.53 -8.84 -8.71
CA GLY A 91 1.46 -7.87 -8.14
C GLY A 91 1.09 -7.47 -6.71
N ASP A 92 -0.19 -7.24 -6.44
CA ASP A 92 -0.69 -6.91 -5.11
C ASP A 92 -0.39 -8.02 -4.09
N THR A 93 -0.57 -9.27 -4.49
CA THR A 93 -0.25 -10.44 -3.68
C THR A 93 1.25 -10.49 -3.34
N ILE A 94 2.11 -10.19 -4.31
CA ILE A 94 3.56 -10.17 -4.10
C ILE A 94 3.96 -9.04 -3.15
N LEU A 95 3.43 -7.83 -3.33
CA LEU A 95 3.73 -6.70 -2.44
C LEU A 95 3.29 -6.99 -1.00
N ALA A 96 2.12 -7.60 -0.81
CA ALA A 96 1.65 -8.03 0.52
C ALA A 96 2.58 -9.07 1.15
N ALA A 97 3.00 -10.09 0.38
CA ALA A 97 3.96 -11.10 0.84
C ALA A 97 5.34 -10.48 1.17
N PHE A 98 5.78 -9.50 0.38
CA PHE A 98 7.03 -8.77 0.60
C PHE A 98 6.98 -8.01 1.93
N GLY A 99 5.89 -7.29 2.19
CA GLY A 99 5.71 -6.56 3.44
C GLY A 99 5.67 -7.50 4.66
N ALA A 100 5.01 -8.65 4.55
CA ALA A 100 4.99 -9.66 5.61
C ALA A 100 6.41 -10.20 5.91
N ARG A 101 7.17 -10.54 4.86
CA ARG A 101 8.55 -11.04 4.99
C ARG A 101 9.49 -10.02 5.62
N LEU A 102 9.44 -8.77 5.17
CA LEU A 102 10.24 -7.70 5.77
C LEU A 102 9.89 -7.49 7.24
N THR A 103 8.61 -7.53 7.59
CA THR A 103 8.16 -7.39 8.99
C THR A 103 8.69 -8.54 9.86
N ALA A 104 8.62 -9.77 9.37
CA ALA A 104 9.16 -10.95 10.07
C ALA A 104 10.67 -10.88 10.23
N TRP A 105 11.41 -10.50 9.19
CA TRP A 105 12.87 -10.34 9.25
C TRP A 105 13.29 -9.22 10.21
N ALA A 106 12.59 -8.08 10.17
CA ALA A 106 12.94 -6.89 10.94
C ALA A 106 12.72 -7.07 12.45
N GLY A 107 11.65 -7.78 12.82
CA GLY A 107 11.30 -8.04 14.22
C GLY A 107 10.58 -6.87 14.91
N PRO A 108 10.11 -7.06 16.16
CA PRO A 108 9.12 -6.19 16.80
C PRO A 108 9.66 -4.80 17.22
N ARG A 109 10.99 -4.65 17.34
CA ARG A 109 11.62 -3.37 17.72
C ARG A 109 11.96 -2.49 16.52
N ALA A 110 11.86 -3.04 15.31
CA ALA A 110 12.10 -2.32 14.07
C ALA A 110 10.88 -1.48 13.64
N ALA A 111 11.05 -0.73 12.57
CA ALA A 111 9.95 -0.20 11.79
C ALA A 111 10.14 -0.51 10.32
N THR A 112 9.06 -0.90 9.67
CA THR A 112 8.99 -1.25 8.25
C THR A 112 8.03 -0.30 7.55
N GLY A 113 8.37 0.11 6.33
CA GLY A 113 7.58 1.06 5.56
C GLY A 113 7.56 0.74 4.07
N ARG A 114 6.46 1.11 3.42
CA ARG A 114 6.32 1.16 1.96
C ARG A 114 6.37 2.63 1.54
N LEU A 115 7.43 3.01 0.84
CA LEU A 115 7.74 4.41 0.53
C LEU A 115 7.20 4.84 -0.84
N GLY A 116 6.93 3.89 -1.71
CA GLY A 116 6.48 4.06 -3.09
C GLY A 116 5.68 2.83 -3.57
N GLY A 117 5.58 2.63 -4.88
CA GLY A 117 4.87 1.49 -5.46
C GLY A 117 5.48 0.15 -5.03
N ASP A 118 6.76 -0.01 -5.32
CA ASP A 118 7.63 -1.17 -5.09
C ASP A 118 8.78 -0.89 -4.13
N GLU A 119 8.90 0.35 -3.65
CA GLU A 119 9.94 0.77 -2.70
C GLU A 119 9.57 0.46 -1.24
N PHE A 120 10.45 -0.24 -0.54
CA PHE A 120 10.31 -0.62 0.87
C PHE A 120 11.50 -0.19 1.69
N ALA A 121 11.28 0.10 2.98
CA ALA A 121 12.35 0.46 3.90
C ALA A 121 12.17 -0.19 5.26
N VAL A 122 13.30 -0.51 5.90
CA VAL A 122 13.37 -1.05 7.26
C VAL A 122 14.37 -0.23 8.05
N VAL A 123 14.02 0.08 9.30
CA VAL A 123 14.93 0.66 10.29
C VAL A 123 14.92 -0.23 11.52
N LEU A 124 16.08 -0.71 11.93
CA LEU A 124 16.21 -1.66 13.04
C LEU A 124 17.53 -1.47 13.76
N GLU A 125 17.55 -1.86 15.03
CA GLU A 125 18.78 -2.02 15.78
C GLU A 125 19.59 -3.19 15.18
N LEU A 126 20.82 -2.92 14.77
CA LEU A 126 21.71 -3.89 14.13
C LEU A 126 23.18 -3.52 14.41
N SER A 127 23.72 -4.14 15.45
CA SER A 127 25.13 -3.98 15.81
C SER A 127 26.07 -4.49 14.71
N ALA A 128 27.27 -3.92 14.65
CA ALA A 128 28.26 -4.20 13.62
C ALA A 128 28.55 -5.71 13.45
N GLY A 129 28.70 -6.44 14.56
CA GLY A 129 29.00 -7.89 14.53
C GLY A 129 27.88 -8.76 13.94
N ARG A 130 26.64 -8.27 13.91
CA ARG A 130 25.49 -9.02 13.35
C ARG A 130 25.11 -8.57 11.95
N ARG A 131 25.65 -7.44 11.48
CA ARG A 131 25.24 -6.75 10.26
C ARG A 131 25.33 -7.64 9.02
N THR A 132 26.51 -8.21 8.77
CA THR A 132 26.79 -9.05 7.61
C THR A 132 25.84 -10.26 7.54
N HIS A 133 25.69 -10.98 8.65
CA HIS A 133 24.84 -12.17 8.70
C HIS A 133 23.36 -11.83 8.45
N ARG A 134 22.86 -10.76 9.06
CA ARG A 134 21.46 -10.33 8.94
C ARG A 134 21.12 -9.80 7.54
N LEU A 135 22.03 -9.05 6.91
CA LEU A 135 21.87 -8.59 5.53
C LEU A 135 21.92 -9.77 4.54
N ALA A 136 22.83 -10.72 4.73
CA ALA A 136 22.86 -11.94 3.91
C ALA A 136 21.57 -12.77 4.05
N GLN A 137 21.01 -12.84 5.26
CA GLN A 137 19.69 -13.47 5.49
C GLN A 137 18.57 -12.73 4.73
N LEU A 138 18.58 -11.39 4.74
CA LEU A 138 17.59 -10.60 4.01
C LEU A 138 17.66 -10.90 2.51
N VAL A 139 18.86 -10.84 1.93
CA VAL A 139 19.05 -11.12 0.50
C VAL A 139 18.49 -12.50 0.14
N ARG A 140 18.86 -13.56 0.88
CA ARG A 140 18.32 -14.92 0.63
C ARG A 140 16.80 -14.99 0.72
N MET A 141 16.22 -14.34 1.73
CA MET A 141 14.77 -14.31 1.92
C MET A 141 14.04 -13.61 0.76
N LEU A 142 14.59 -12.51 0.24
CA LEU A 142 13.99 -11.75 -0.86
C LEU A 142 14.07 -12.50 -2.21
N HIS A 143 15.14 -13.26 -2.43
CA HIS A 143 15.31 -14.09 -3.63
C HIS A 143 14.48 -15.38 -3.61
N THR A 144 13.85 -15.73 -2.48
CA THR A 144 13.00 -16.92 -2.40
C THR A 144 11.62 -16.57 -2.95
N PRO A 145 11.09 -17.26 -3.98
CA PRO A 145 9.76 -16.98 -4.51
C PRO A 145 8.68 -17.03 -3.42
N PRO A 146 7.66 -16.15 -3.42
CA PRO A 146 6.47 -16.35 -2.57
C PRO A 146 5.89 -17.72 -2.89
N ALA A 147 5.74 -18.58 -1.87
CA ALA A 147 5.03 -19.84 -2.04
C ALA A 147 3.63 -19.53 -2.60
N PRO A 148 3.13 -20.28 -3.59
CA PRO A 148 1.80 -20.05 -4.11
C PRO A 148 0.81 -20.18 -2.94
N THR A 149 0.16 -19.08 -2.59
CA THR A 149 -0.99 -19.11 -1.68
C THR A 149 -2.08 -19.89 -2.39
N THR A 150 -2.31 -21.12 -1.94
CA THR A 150 -3.36 -22.02 -2.41
C THR A 150 -4.73 -21.40 -2.09
N GLY A 151 -5.18 -20.49 -2.94
CA GLY A 151 -6.47 -19.79 -2.86
C GLY A 151 -7.27 -19.80 -4.16
N GLY A 152 -6.82 -20.55 -5.16
CA GLY A 152 -7.60 -20.88 -6.36
C GLY A 152 -8.18 -22.29 -6.26
N PRO A 153 -9.35 -22.58 -6.86
CA PRO A 153 -9.97 -23.90 -6.78
C PRO A 153 -8.98 -24.96 -7.23
N ALA A 154 -8.81 -25.98 -6.39
CA ALA A 154 -7.93 -27.12 -6.64
C ALA A 154 -8.21 -27.68 -8.03
N ALA A 155 -7.19 -27.70 -8.89
CA ALA A 155 -7.25 -28.45 -10.14
C ALA A 155 -7.59 -29.90 -9.80
N PRO A 156 -8.60 -30.51 -10.45
CA PRO A 156 -8.99 -31.88 -10.14
C PRO A 156 -7.83 -32.82 -10.43
N PRO A 157 -7.64 -33.89 -9.64
CA PRO A 157 -6.59 -34.85 -9.88
C PRO A 157 -6.81 -35.50 -11.25
N THR A 158 -5.83 -35.34 -12.14
CA THR A 158 -5.73 -36.09 -13.39
C THR A 158 -5.80 -37.58 -13.06
N SER A 159 -6.91 -38.21 -13.41
CA SER A 159 -7.05 -39.66 -13.35
C SER A 159 -6.07 -40.26 -14.36
N THR A 160 -5.03 -40.91 -13.85
CA THR A 160 -4.26 -41.87 -14.62
C THR A 160 -5.20 -43.02 -14.98
N ARG A 161 -5.75 -42.97 -16.19
CA ARG A 161 -6.46 -44.10 -16.79
C ARG A 161 -5.43 -45.19 -17.09
N SER A 162 -5.38 -46.20 -16.23
CA SER A 162 -4.87 -47.52 -16.60
C SER A 162 -5.66 -48.03 -17.80
N ALA A 163 -4.95 -48.53 -18.80
CA ALA A 163 -5.50 -49.27 -19.93
C ALA A 163 -4.50 -50.39 -20.28
N PRO A 164 -5.01 -51.48 -20.89
CA PRO A 164 -4.84 -52.86 -20.46
C PRO A 164 -3.51 -53.53 -20.83
#